data_AF-A0A4D6KV18-F1
#
_entry.id   AF-A0A4D6KV18-F1
#
_cell.length_a   1.000
_cell.length_b   1.000
_cell.length_c   1.000
_cell.angle_alpha   90.00
_cell.angle_beta   90.00
_cell.angle_gamma   90.00
#
_symmetry.space_group_name_H-M   'P 1'
#
loop_
_entity.id
_entity.type
_entity.pdbx_description
1 polymer ?
#
loop_
_entity_poly.entity_id
_entity_poly.type
_entity_poly.pdbx_seq_one_letter_code
_entity_poly.pdbx_strand_id
1 'polypeptide(L)'
;MAPSFAINGGFPGTRITPPSDTGRFAAVYSEVQNSRIDHALPLPSVLKNPFVIVDGPQSTAAGNPDEIAKLFPNLFGQPSASLVPSDSAPLHVNRKLKLGVVLSGGQAPGGHNVISGIFDYLQDKAEGSTLYGFRGGPAGIMKCKYVELTSEYIYPYRNQGGFDMIRSGRDKIETPEQFKQAEETVQKLDLDGLVVIGGDDSNTNACLLAEHFRSKNMKTRVIGCPKTIDGDLKCKEVPTSFGFDTACKIYAEMIGNVMIDARSTGKYYHFVRLMGRAASHITLECALQTHPNITIIGEEVAKIETEKMLIQMVETELEKRKQQGTYKGGFKGQSHFFGYEGRCGLPTNFDSSYCYALGYGAAALLQFGKTGLISSVANLCAPVEEWTVGGTALTSLMDVERRHGKFKPVIKKAMVELDGAPFLKFASLRDEWALKNRYISPGPIQFTGPGSDAISQTLLLELDAQA
;
A
#
# COMPACT_ATOMS: atom_id res chain seq x y z
N MET A 1 22.72 -14.13 -34.68
CA MET A 1 22.98 -12.84 -35.33
C MET A 1 22.02 -11.84 -34.74
N ALA A 2 22.53 -10.88 -33.96
CA ALA A 2 21.73 -9.81 -33.37
C ALA A 2 21.30 -8.80 -34.44
N PRO A 3 20.13 -8.13 -34.34
CA PRO A 3 19.81 -7.03 -35.22
C PRO A 3 20.47 -5.73 -34.72
N SER A 4 21.03 -4.98 -35.67
CA SER A 4 21.75 -3.72 -35.49
C SER A 4 20.79 -2.55 -35.22
N PHE A 5 21.07 -1.74 -34.19
CA PHE A 5 20.47 -0.42 -34.05
C PHE A 5 21.26 0.59 -34.89
N ALA A 6 20.56 1.25 -35.83
CA ALA A 6 21.09 2.36 -36.59
C ALA A 6 21.08 3.63 -35.74
N ILE A 7 22.24 4.28 -35.64
CA ILE A 7 22.44 5.58 -35.01
C ILE A 7 22.36 6.63 -36.13
N ASN A 8 21.50 7.63 -35.98
CA ASN A 8 21.53 8.83 -36.83
C ASN A 8 21.50 10.08 -35.96
N GLY A 9 22.49 10.96 -36.15
CA GLY A 9 22.51 12.34 -35.64
C GLY A 9 23.64 12.62 -34.65
N GLY A 10 24.86 12.86 -35.16
CA GLY A 10 26.00 13.27 -34.34
C GLY A 10 26.00 14.78 -34.04
N PHE A 11 26.22 15.12 -32.77
CA PHE A 11 26.98 16.31 -32.35
C PHE A 11 28.24 15.82 -31.63
N PRO A 12 29.45 16.31 -31.97
CA PRO A 12 30.66 15.91 -31.28
C PRO A 12 30.84 16.75 -30.02
N GLY A 13 31.07 16.09 -28.88
CA GLY A 13 31.70 16.75 -27.74
C GLY A 13 30.78 17.13 -26.58
N THR A 14 30.11 16.14 -25.99
CA THR A 14 29.90 16.12 -24.53
C THR A 14 30.00 14.67 -24.10
N ARG A 15 31.05 14.33 -23.35
CA ARG A 15 31.04 13.12 -22.52
C ARG A 15 29.90 13.32 -21.53
N ILE A 16 28.75 12.72 -21.81
CA ILE A 16 27.69 12.57 -20.82
C ILE A 16 28.24 11.58 -19.80
N THR A 17 28.81 12.09 -18.72
CA THR A 17 28.92 11.32 -17.48
C THR A 17 27.53 10.77 -17.17
N PRO A 18 27.36 9.44 -17.01
CA PRO A 18 26.08 8.89 -16.61
C PRO A 18 25.70 9.54 -15.27
N PRO A 19 24.43 9.91 -15.04
CA PRO A 19 24.02 10.47 -13.76
C PRO A 19 24.35 9.45 -12.67
N SER A 20 25.35 9.78 -11.85
CA SER A 20 26.06 8.89 -10.94
C SER A 20 25.29 8.57 -9.65
N ASP A 21 23.96 8.44 -9.71
CA ASP A 21 23.15 8.05 -8.53
C ASP A 21 21.79 7.42 -8.90
N THR A 22 21.66 6.79 -10.08
CA THR A 22 20.48 6.01 -10.43
C THR A 22 20.68 4.57 -9.96
N GLY A 23 19.98 4.19 -8.89
CA GLY A 23 20.18 2.91 -8.18
C GLY A 23 19.82 1.65 -8.96
N ARG A 24 19.21 1.77 -10.15
CA ARG A 24 18.82 0.63 -10.98
C ARG A 24 19.14 0.85 -12.45
N PHE A 25 19.61 -0.21 -13.09
CA PHE A 25 19.82 -0.30 -14.53
C PHE A 25 18.98 -1.44 -15.09
N ALA A 26 17.99 -1.12 -15.94
CA ALA A 26 17.13 -2.14 -16.56
C ALA A 26 17.95 -3.22 -17.31
N ALA A 27 19.10 -2.85 -17.88
CA ALA A 27 19.98 -3.77 -18.60
C ALA A 27 20.50 -4.98 -17.78
N VAL A 28 20.45 -4.92 -16.44
CA VAL A 28 20.90 -6.04 -15.57
C VAL A 28 19.74 -6.80 -14.92
N TYR A 29 18.50 -6.51 -15.30
CA TYR A 29 17.34 -7.19 -14.75
C TYR A 29 17.22 -8.62 -15.25
N SER A 30 16.62 -9.46 -14.40
CA SER A 30 16.18 -10.80 -14.82
C SER A 30 15.15 -10.71 -15.96
N GLU A 31 14.95 -11.81 -16.68
CA GLU A 31 14.00 -11.87 -17.80
C GLU A 31 12.57 -11.45 -17.36
N VAL A 32 12.11 -11.91 -16.20
CA VAL A 32 10.80 -11.54 -15.65
C VAL A 32 10.74 -10.05 -15.29
N GLN A 33 11.78 -9.50 -14.68
CA GLN A 33 11.79 -8.07 -14.37
C GLN A 33 11.75 -7.22 -15.63
N ASN A 34 12.53 -7.59 -16.66
CA ASN A 34 12.56 -6.90 -17.95
C ASN A 34 11.21 -6.98 -18.67
N SER A 35 10.59 -8.16 -18.72
CA SER A 35 9.26 -8.32 -19.34
C SER A 35 8.16 -7.54 -18.63
N ARG A 36 8.38 -7.17 -17.36
CA ARG A 36 7.46 -6.34 -16.58
C ARG A 36 7.67 -4.85 -16.77
N ILE A 37 8.85 -4.34 -17.13
CA ILE A 37 9.09 -2.89 -17.26
C ILE A 37 8.06 -2.24 -18.19
N ASP A 38 7.90 -2.80 -19.38
CA ASP A 38 7.03 -2.27 -20.44
C ASP A 38 5.61 -2.86 -20.40
N HIS A 39 5.28 -3.61 -19.33
CA HIS A 39 3.93 -4.13 -19.17
C HIS A 39 2.95 -2.96 -18.99
N ALA A 40 2.03 -2.84 -19.94
CA ALA A 40 1.00 -1.81 -19.93
C ALA A 40 0.05 -2.00 -18.75
N LEU A 41 -0.20 -0.93 -18.02
CA LEU A 41 -1.13 -0.94 -16.89
C LEU A 41 -2.48 -0.38 -17.34
N PRO A 42 -3.56 -1.16 -17.24
CA PRO A 42 -4.89 -0.63 -17.50
C PRO A 42 -5.21 0.51 -16.52
N LEU A 43 -5.99 1.47 -17.01
CA LEU A 43 -6.51 2.58 -16.21
C LEU A 43 -8.05 2.53 -16.20
N PRO A 44 -8.66 2.94 -15.07
CA PRO A 44 -10.08 3.22 -15.00
C PRO A 44 -10.57 4.14 -16.11
N SER A 45 -11.74 3.84 -16.69
CA SER A 45 -12.26 4.59 -17.85
C SER A 45 -12.46 6.08 -17.56
N VAL A 46 -12.79 6.42 -16.32
CA VAL A 46 -12.93 7.82 -15.88
C VAL A 46 -11.62 8.61 -15.98
N LEU A 47 -10.46 7.96 -15.87
CA LEU A 47 -9.15 8.64 -15.96
C LEU A 47 -8.66 8.79 -17.41
N LYS A 48 -9.17 7.96 -18.33
CA LYS A 48 -8.86 8.03 -19.76
C LYS A 48 -9.63 9.16 -20.45
N ASN A 49 -10.87 9.39 -20.02
CA ASN A 49 -11.81 10.34 -20.63
C ASN A 49 -11.87 11.68 -19.86
N PRO A 50 -12.49 12.73 -20.41
CA PRO A 50 -12.78 13.95 -19.66
C PRO A 50 -13.67 13.69 -18.44
N PHE A 51 -13.31 14.29 -17.30
CA PHE A 51 -14.03 14.14 -16.04
C PHE A 51 -14.10 15.46 -15.27
N VAL A 52 -15.04 15.52 -14.34
CA VAL A 52 -15.13 16.57 -13.31
C VAL A 52 -14.97 15.95 -11.93
N ILE A 53 -14.61 16.76 -10.95
CA ILE A 53 -14.58 16.33 -9.54
C ILE A 53 -15.84 16.81 -8.84
N VAL A 54 -16.62 15.86 -8.33
CA VAL A 54 -17.85 16.11 -7.58
C VAL A 54 -17.57 15.86 -6.10
N ASP A 55 -17.95 16.82 -5.28
CA ASP A 55 -17.88 16.67 -3.82
C ASP A 55 -19.11 15.89 -3.32
N GLY A 56 -18.85 14.96 -2.42
CA GLY A 56 -19.88 14.22 -1.70
C GLY A 56 -20.46 15.01 -0.52
N PRO A 57 -21.18 14.34 0.39
CA PRO A 57 -21.66 14.97 1.61
C PRO A 57 -20.51 15.36 2.55
N GLN A 58 -20.79 16.26 3.50
CA GLN A 58 -19.86 16.58 4.57
C GLN A 58 -19.48 15.33 5.36
N SER A 59 -18.18 15.19 5.65
CA SER A 59 -17.65 14.06 6.40
C SER A 59 -17.63 14.32 7.91
N THR A 60 -17.59 13.25 8.70
CA THR A 60 -17.27 13.28 10.14
C THR A 60 -16.10 12.34 10.42
N ALA A 61 -15.48 12.44 11.60
CA ALA A 61 -14.36 11.58 11.99
C ALA A 61 -14.81 10.14 12.34
N ALA A 62 -13.91 9.17 12.20
CA ALA A 62 -14.14 7.78 12.56
C ALA A 62 -14.32 7.56 14.07
N GLY A 63 -13.75 8.45 14.89
CA GLY A 63 -13.94 8.47 16.33
C GLY A 63 -13.66 9.87 16.91
N ASN A 64 -14.26 10.15 18.07
CA ASN A 64 -14.08 11.41 18.81
C ASN A 64 -14.17 12.69 17.94
N PRO A 65 -15.29 12.89 17.22
CA PRO A 65 -15.42 13.96 16.22
C PRO A 65 -15.19 15.36 16.80
N ASP A 66 -15.64 15.63 18.02
CA ASP A 66 -15.44 16.93 18.67
C ASP A 66 -13.96 17.24 18.92
N GLU A 67 -13.15 16.23 19.26
CA GLU A 67 -11.71 16.41 19.48
C GLU A 67 -10.96 16.53 18.15
N ILE A 68 -11.36 15.77 17.12
CA ILE A 68 -10.80 15.92 15.77
C ILE A 68 -11.15 17.30 15.19
N ALA A 69 -12.36 17.81 15.39
CA ALA A 69 -12.76 19.15 14.94
C ALA A 69 -11.88 20.25 15.56
N LYS A 70 -11.50 20.11 16.83
CA LYS A 70 -10.57 21.06 17.50
C LYS A 70 -9.16 20.99 16.92
N LEU A 71 -8.69 19.80 16.54
CA LEU A 71 -7.36 19.57 15.99
C LEU A 71 -7.24 19.96 14.52
N PHE A 72 -8.34 19.87 13.76
CA PHE A 72 -8.38 20.12 12.32
C PHE A 72 -9.47 21.13 11.93
N PRO A 73 -9.45 22.37 12.48
CA PRO A 73 -10.52 23.34 12.25
C PRO A 73 -10.67 23.75 10.78
N ASN A 74 -9.62 23.60 9.94
CA ASN A 74 -9.68 23.95 8.53
C ASN A 74 -10.00 22.77 7.60
N LEU A 75 -9.79 21.52 8.03
CA LEU A 75 -10.10 20.31 7.26
C LEU A 75 -11.36 19.56 7.72
N PHE A 76 -11.76 19.67 8.98
CA PHE A 76 -12.90 18.93 9.51
C PHE A 76 -14.20 19.31 8.79
N GLY A 77 -15.07 18.32 8.55
CA GLY A 77 -16.32 18.53 7.80
C GLY A 77 -16.16 18.57 6.28
N GLN A 78 -14.93 18.63 5.74
CA GLN A 78 -14.76 18.66 4.29
C GLN A 78 -15.29 17.38 3.63
N PRO A 79 -15.88 17.49 2.43
CA PRO A 79 -16.41 16.33 1.73
C PRO A 79 -15.29 15.46 1.14
N SER A 80 -15.57 14.16 1.01
CA SER A 80 -14.86 13.30 0.06
C SER A 80 -15.22 13.71 -1.37
N ALA A 81 -14.40 13.34 -2.33
CA ALA A 81 -14.55 13.72 -3.73
C ALA A 81 -14.54 12.49 -4.63
N SER A 82 -15.27 12.56 -5.75
CA SER A 82 -15.31 11.52 -6.77
C SER A 82 -15.04 12.12 -8.15
N LEU A 83 -14.29 11.39 -8.97
CA LEU A 83 -14.12 11.73 -10.38
C LEU A 83 -15.30 11.12 -11.13
N VAL A 84 -16.01 11.95 -11.89
CA VAL A 84 -17.20 11.54 -12.65
C VAL A 84 -17.01 11.91 -14.11
N PRO A 85 -17.30 11.01 -15.07
CA PRO A 85 -17.24 11.33 -16.50
C PRO A 85 -18.09 12.56 -16.83
N SER A 86 -17.59 13.43 -17.70
CA SER A 86 -18.32 14.64 -18.10
C SER A 86 -17.88 15.12 -19.49
N ASP A 87 -18.84 15.18 -20.42
CA ASP A 87 -18.64 15.73 -21.76
C ASP A 87 -18.39 17.25 -21.76
N SER A 88 -18.79 17.93 -20.68
CA SER A 88 -18.63 19.37 -20.46
C SER A 88 -17.41 19.74 -19.61
N ALA A 89 -16.50 18.79 -19.34
CA ALA A 89 -15.32 19.10 -18.54
C ALA A 89 -14.50 20.18 -19.28
N PRO A 90 -14.07 21.27 -18.60
CA PRO A 90 -13.28 22.29 -19.26
C PRO A 90 -12.04 21.64 -19.87
N LEU A 91 -11.86 21.85 -21.19
CA LEU A 91 -10.66 21.46 -21.92
C LEU A 91 -9.45 21.91 -21.11
N HIS A 92 -8.74 20.94 -20.54
CA HIS A 92 -7.46 21.07 -19.85
C HIS A 92 -7.29 22.39 -19.08
N VAL A 93 -7.34 22.33 -17.75
CA VAL A 93 -6.64 23.34 -16.94
C VAL A 93 -5.15 23.11 -17.21
N ASN A 94 -4.64 23.59 -18.36
CA ASN A 94 -3.29 23.41 -18.87
C ASN A 94 -2.34 24.28 -18.06
N ARG A 95 -2.28 23.97 -16.76
CA ARG A 95 -1.46 24.60 -15.77
C ARG A 95 -0.34 23.63 -15.48
N LYS A 96 0.89 24.10 -15.71
CA LYS A 96 2.10 23.42 -15.25
C LYS A 96 2.05 23.30 -13.72
N LEU A 97 2.26 22.09 -13.22
CA LEU A 97 2.26 21.77 -11.81
C LEU A 97 3.68 21.44 -11.35
N LYS A 98 4.02 21.85 -10.14
CA LYS A 98 5.19 21.35 -9.41
C LYS A 98 4.72 20.48 -8.27
N LEU A 99 4.87 19.17 -8.41
CA LEU A 99 4.44 18.20 -7.41
C LEU A 99 5.65 17.61 -6.69
N GLY A 100 5.50 17.39 -5.39
CA GLY A 100 6.41 16.58 -4.59
C GLY A 100 5.78 15.22 -4.27
N VAL A 101 6.59 14.17 -4.12
CA VAL A 101 6.14 12.85 -3.68
C VAL A 101 7.11 12.27 -2.65
N VAL A 102 6.58 11.57 -1.64
CA VAL A 102 7.38 10.90 -0.61
C VAL A 102 6.86 9.48 -0.36
N LEU A 103 7.79 8.53 -0.24
CA LEU A 103 7.51 7.17 0.24
C LEU A 103 7.76 7.11 1.75
N SER A 104 6.72 6.87 2.55
CA SER A 104 6.77 6.90 4.01
C SER A 104 6.35 5.57 4.63
N GLY A 105 7.14 5.08 5.58
CA GLY A 105 6.91 3.80 6.26
C GLY A 105 7.69 2.62 5.69
N GLY A 106 7.25 1.41 6.07
CA GLY A 106 7.77 0.16 5.51
C GLY A 106 7.32 -0.03 4.07
N GLN A 107 8.12 -0.75 3.29
CA GLN A 107 7.90 -0.99 1.87
C GLN A 107 6.62 -1.81 1.65
N ALA A 108 6.01 -1.60 0.49
CA ALA A 108 4.90 -2.39 -0.02
C ALA A 108 5.05 -2.50 -1.55
N PRO A 109 4.80 -3.67 -2.16
CA PRO A 109 4.82 -3.80 -3.61
C PRO A 109 3.88 -2.79 -4.29
N GLY A 110 4.33 -2.16 -5.37
CA GLY A 110 3.54 -1.19 -6.15
C GLY A 110 3.78 0.30 -5.84
N GLY A 111 4.56 0.65 -4.81
CA GLY A 111 4.83 2.07 -4.53
C GLY A 111 5.53 2.83 -5.66
N HIS A 112 6.36 2.16 -6.47
CA HIS A 112 6.92 2.74 -7.69
C HIS A 112 5.83 3.05 -8.72
N ASN A 113 4.82 2.18 -8.87
CA ASN A 113 3.70 2.38 -9.77
C ASN A 113 2.82 3.57 -9.38
N VAL A 114 2.67 3.88 -8.08
CA VAL A 114 2.02 5.13 -7.63
C VAL A 114 2.79 6.34 -8.16
N ILE A 115 4.12 6.34 -8.05
CA ILE A 115 4.96 7.43 -8.55
C ILE A 115 4.89 7.52 -10.08
N SER A 116 4.93 6.38 -10.78
CA SER A 116 4.76 6.33 -12.24
C SER A 116 3.39 6.86 -12.68
N GLY A 117 2.31 6.55 -11.94
CA GLY A 117 0.97 7.06 -12.23
C GLY A 117 0.85 8.57 -12.04
N ILE A 118 1.47 9.13 -11.00
CA ILE A 118 1.57 10.59 -10.82
C ILE A 118 2.34 11.20 -11.99
N PHE A 119 3.49 10.62 -12.34
CA PHE A 119 4.35 11.14 -13.40
C PHE A 119 3.64 11.12 -14.76
N ASP A 120 2.99 10.00 -15.12
CA ASP A 120 2.31 9.87 -16.40
C ASP A 120 1.10 10.80 -16.49
N TYR A 121 0.34 10.99 -15.41
CA TYR A 121 -0.71 12.01 -15.38
C TYR A 121 -0.16 13.40 -15.72
N LEU A 122 0.98 13.77 -15.13
CA LEU A 122 1.62 15.05 -15.39
C LEU A 122 2.07 15.19 -16.85
N GLN A 123 2.55 14.11 -17.48
CA GLN A 123 2.90 14.13 -18.90
C GLN A 123 1.66 14.21 -19.79
N ASP A 124 0.61 13.45 -19.47
CA ASP A 124 -0.59 13.32 -20.31
C ASP A 124 -1.55 14.51 -20.22
N LYS A 125 -1.69 15.09 -19.03
CA LYS A 125 -2.79 16.04 -18.70
C LYS A 125 -2.32 17.41 -18.23
N ALA A 126 -1.03 17.56 -17.92
CA ALA A 126 -0.44 18.81 -17.41
C ALA A 126 1.00 19.03 -17.95
N GLU A 127 1.17 18.98 -19.27
CA GLU A 127 2.48 19.00 -19.92
C GLU A 127 3.39 20.16 -19.44
N GLY A 128 4.67 19.87 -19.24
CA GLY A 128 5.65 20.82 -18.70
C GLY A 128 5.62 20.95 -17.17
N SER A 129 4.92 20.05 -16.49
CA SER A 129 4.98 19.87 -15.03
C SER A 129 6.28 19.20 -14.58
N THR A 130 6.60 19.36 -13.29
CA THR A 130 7.79 18.75 -12.67
C THR A 130 7.38 17.92 -11.46
N LEU A 131 8.00 16.74 -11.30
CA LEU A 131 7.81 15.87 -10.16
C LEU A 131 9.12 15.72 -9.36
N TYR A 132 9.06 16.03 -8.07
CA TYR A 132 10.19 15.88 -7.15
C TYR A 132 9.97 14.72 -6.18
N GLY A 133 10.91 13.79 -6.12
CA GLY A 133 10.90 12.68 -5.17
C GLY A 133 11.74 12.98 -3.93
N PHE A 134 11.10 13.13 -2.77
CA PHE A 134 11.79 13.38 -1.50
C PHE A 134 12.47 12.12 -0.96
N ARG A 135 13.78 12.22 -0.69
CA ARG A 135 14.60 11.05 -0.35
C ARG A 135 14.52 10.67 1.12
N GLY A 136 14.30 9.38 1.38
CA GLY A 136 14.37 8.80 2.72
C GLY A 136 13.16 9.14 3.61
N GLY A 137 11.97 9.27 3.02
CA GLY A 137 10.73 9.53 3.75
C GLY A 137 10.53 10.98 4.18
N PRO A 138 9.69 11.25 5.20
CA PRO A 138 9.30 12.61 5.58
C PRO A 138 10.47 13.52 6.00
N ALA A 139 11.58 12.95 6.48
CA ALA A 139 12.82 13.70 6.70
C ALA A 139 13.38 14.35 5.42
N GLY A 140 13.14 13.75 4.25
CA GLY A 140 13.49 14.33 2.96
C GLY A 140 12.76 15.65 2.70
N ILE A 141 11.47 15.73 3.08
CA ILE A 141 10.70 16.97 3.01
C ILE A 141 11.30 18.00 3.95
N MET A 142 11.44 17.68 5.24
CA MET A 142 11.94 18.64 6.24
C MET A 142 13.37 19.15 5.94
N LYS A 143 14.22 18.32 5.32
CA LYS A 143 15.61 18.67 5.02
C LYS A 143 15.80 19.15 3.59
N CYS A 144 14.73 19.36 2.82
CA CYS A 144 14.76 19.71 1.40
C CYS A 144 15.71 18.77 0.58
N LYS A 145 15.69 17.47 0.88
CA LYS A 145 16.47 16.44 0.17
C LYS A 145 15.57 15.73 -0.84
N TYR A 146 15.77 16.02 -2.12
CA TYR A 146 14.96 15.50 -3.20
C TYR A 146 15.80 15.19 -4.44
N VAL A 147 15.18 14.51 -5.39
CA VAL A 147 15.64 14.34 -6.76
C VAL A 147 14.49 14.69 -7.71
N GLU A 148 14.80 15.27 -8.86
CA GLU A 148 13.80 15.44 -9.91
C GLU A 148 13.58 14.11 -10.62
N LEU A 149 12.32 13.70 -10.76
CA LEU A 149 11.96 12.44 -11.37
C LEU A 149 11.64 12.67 -12.85
N THR A 150 12.59 12.29 -13.72
CA THR A 150 12.43 12.31 -15.18
C THR A 150 11.97 10.96 -15.72
N SER A 151 11.61 10.90 -17.00
CA SER A 151 11.25 9.66 -17.69
C SER A 151 12.34 8.59 -17.57
N GLU A 152 13.61 8.98 -17.78
CA GLU A 152 14.77 8.09 -17.69
C GLU A 152 15.00 7.61 -16.25
N TYR A 153 14.76 8.49 -15.26
CA TYR A 153 14.90 8.13 -13.85
C TYR A 153 13.83 7.11 -13.43
N ILE A 154 12.58 7.29 -13.86
CA ILE A 154 11.45 6.44 -13.47
C ILE A 154 11.45 5.12 -14.22
N TYR A 155 11.85 5.10 -15.49
CA TYR A 155 11.77 3.94 -16.38
C TYR A 155 12.22 2.61 -15.73
N PRO A 156 13.42 2.48 -15.13
CA PRO A 156 13.84 1.21 -14.55
C PRO A 156 12.98 0.75 -13.37
N TYR A 157 12.20 1.61 -12.74
CA TYR A 157 11.36 1.25 -11.57
C TYR A 157 9.93 0.88 -11.94
N ARG A 158 9.51 1.03 -13.20
CA ARG A 158 8.16 0.66 -13.62
C ARG A 158 7.88 -0.81 -13.36
N ASN A 159 6.75 -1.09 -12.71
CA ASN A 159 6.29 -2.44 -12.35
C ASN A 159 7.25 -3.23 -11.46
N GLN A 160 8.16 -2.55 -10.76
CA GLN A 160 9.09 -3.19 -9.84
C GLN A 160 8.61 -3.08 -8.39
N GLY A 161 9.08 -4.02 -7.57
CA GLY A 161 8.90 -3.99 -6.12
C GLY A 161 9.89 -3.07 -5.40
N GLY A 162 9.63 -2.81 -4.12
CA GLY A 162 10.51 -2.02 -3.26
C GLY A 162 10.23 -0.52 -3.33
N PHE A 163 10.88 0.26 -2.45
CA PHE A 163 10.77 1.73 -2.35
C PHE A 163 12.10 2.44 -2.64
N ASP A 164 13.05 1.73 -3.24
CA ASP A 164 14.44 2.17 -3.39
C ASP A 164 14.65 3.32 -4.39
N MET A 165 13.69 3.62 -5.27
CA MET A 165 13.68 4.79 -6.16
C MET A 165 14.03 6.09 -5.43
N ILE A 166 13.42 6.33 -4.27
CA ILE A 166 13.70 7.49 -3.41
C ILE A 166 13.93 7.11 -1.94
N ARG A 167 13.89 5.82 -1.60
CA ARG A 167 13.95 5.27 -0.24
C ARG A 167 12.81 5.80 0.64
N SER A 168 12.62 5.15 1.79
CA SER A 168 11.59 5.55 2.76
C SER A 168 12.16 5.77 4.15
N GLY A 169 11.35 6.41 4.98
CA GLY A 169 11.64 6.75 6.38
C GLY A 169 10.34 6.75 7.19
N ARG A 170 10.46 6.86 8.51
CA ARG A 170 9.33 6.81 9.46
C ARG A 170 9.22 8.07 10.32
N ASP A 171 9.91 9.14 9.92
CA ASP A 171 9.91 10.40 10.65
C ASP A 171 8.49 10.95 10.80
N LYS A 172 8.18 11.45 12.00
CA LYS A 172 6.93 12.14 12.29
C LYS A 172 7.13 13.64 12.14
N ILE A 173 6.08 14.34 11.69
CA ILE A 173 6.03 15.80 11.61
C ILE A 173 5.04 16.25 12.69
N GLU A 174 5.56 16.55 13.87
CA GLU A 174 4.76 16.85 15.06
C GLU A 174 5.14 18.18 15.73
N THR A 175 6.38 18.67 15.57
CA THR A 175 6.83 19.90 16.24
C THR A 175 6.70 21.15 15.34
N PRO A 176 6.50 22.35 15.91
CA PRO A 176 6.45 23.60 15.14
C PRO A 176 7.66 23.81 14.22
N GLU A 177 8.85 23.40 14.66
CA GLU A 177 10.09 23.49 13.87
C GLU A 177 10.04 22.57 12.64
N GLN A 178 9.52 21.35 12.81
CA GLN A 178 9.36 20.40 11.70
C GLN A 178 8.33 20.88 10.68
N PHE A 179 7.22 21.47 11.13
CA PHE A 179 6.25 22.11 10.24
C PHE A 179 6.89 23.26 9.47
N LYS A 180 7.62 24.16 10.17
CA LYS A 180 8.32 25.27 9.53
C LYS A 180 9.33 24.80 8.48
N GLN A 181 10.08 23.74 8.76
CA GLN A 181 11.00 23.13 7.79
C GLN A 181 10.29 22.60 6.53
N ALA A 182 9.12 21.97 6.70
CA ALA A 182 8.30 21.55 5.58
C ALA A 182 7.79 22.76 4.78
N GLU A 183 7.35 23.82 5.44
CA GLU A 183 6.93 25.07 4.79
C GLU A 183 8.03 25.70 3.93
N GLU A 184 9.21 25.88 4.52
CA GLU A 184 10.37 26.44 3.83
C GLU A 184 10.72 25.62 2.59
N THR A 185 10.59 24.30 2.67
CA THR A 185 10.84 23.40 1.54
C THR A 185 9.80 23.56 0.44
N VAL A 186 8.51 23.51 0.75
CA VAL A 186 7.45 23.61 -0.27
C VAL A 186 7.40 25.01 -0.90
N GLN A 187 7.77 26.06 -0.15
CA GLN A 187 7.90 27.42 -0.67
C GLN A 187 9.14 27.57 -1.57
N LYS A 188 10.30 27.04 -1.13
CA LYS A 188 11.55 27.09 -1.90
C LYS A 188 11.42 26.40 -3.26
N LEU A 189 10.73 25.25 -3.29
CA LEU A 189 10.47 24.51 -4.52
C LEU A 189 9.20 24.99 -5.25
N ASP A 190 8.48 25.94 -4.68
CA ASP A 190 7.26 26.50 -5.24
C ASP A 190 6.24 25.40 -5.59
N LEU A 191 6.05 24.43 -4.69
CA LEU A 191 5.19 23.26 -4.93
C LEU A 191 3.71 23.62 -4.92
N ASP A 192 2.98 23.17 -5.93
CA ASP A 192 1.52 23.22 -5.96
C ASP A 192 0.91 22.07 -5.16
N GLY A 193 1.59 20.93 -5.07
CA GLY A 193 1.09 19.76 -4.36
C GLY A 193 2.16 18.84 -3.80
N LEU A 194 1.80 18.06 -2.78
CA LEU A 194 2.61 17.04 -2.15
C LEU A 194 1.80 15.75 -2.01
N VAL A 195 2.32 14.63 -2.52
CA VAL A 195 1.73 13.30 -2.37
C VAL A 195 2.50 12.50 -1.31
N VAL A 196 1.80 12.07 -0.27
CA VAL A 196 2.36 11.26 0.82
C VAL A 196 1.87 9.81 0.69
N ILE A 197 2.78 8.92 0.29
CA ILE A 197 2.47 7.50 0.09
C ILE A 197 2.84 6.74 1.37
N GLY A 198 1.86 6.21 2.11
CA GLY A 198 2.17 5.55 3.37
C GLY A 198 0.97 4.93 4.09
N GLY A 199 1.21 4.42 5.30
CA GLY A 199 0.16 3.81 6.15
C GLY A 199 -0.57 4.84 7.02
N ASP A 200 -1.15 4.37 8.11
CA ASP A 200 -1.86 5.16 9.13
C ASP A 200 -1.00 6.32 9.68
N ASP A 201 0.22 6.03 10.16
CA ASP A 201 1.13 7.04 10.70
C ASP A 201 1.49 8.10 9.64
N SER A 202 1.71 7.67 8.39
CA SER A 202 2.12 8.55 7.28
C SER A 202 0.97 9.44 6.81
N ASN A 203 -0.23 8.90 6.70
CA ASN A 203 -1.41 9.68 6.30
C ASN A 203 -1.91 10.57 7.45
N THR A 204 -1.58 10.24 8.71
CA THR A 204 -1.69 11.19 9.83
C THR A 204 -0.79 12.40 9.62
N ASN A 205 0.50 12.22 9.25
CA ASN A 205 1.37 13.34 8.87
C ASN A 205 0.80 14.12 7.66
N ALA A 206 0.25 13.43 6.66
CA ALA A 206 -0.34 14.09 5.48
C ALA A 206 -1.50 15.01 5.86
N CYS A 207 -2.37 14.57 6.76
CA CYS A 207 -3.49 15.37 7.25
C CYS A 207 -3.01 16.58 8.08
N LEU A 208 -2.04 16.37 8.97
CA LEU A 208 -1.42 17.46 9.74
C LEU A 208 -0.76 18.52 8.85
N LEU A 209 -0.03 18.09 7.81
CA LEU A 209 0.55 19.01 6.83
C LEU A 209 -0.53 19.76 6.04
N ALA A 210 -1.58 19.07 5.60
CA ALA A 210 -2.71 19.67 4.88
C ALA A 210 -3.40 20.76 5.72
N GLU A 211 -3.65 20.48 7.00
CA GLU A 211 -4.22 21.42 7.96
C GLU A 211 -3.31 22.62 8.17
N HIS A 212 -2.02 22.37 8.39
CA HIS A 212 -1.04 23.43 8.59
C HIS A 212 -0.96 24.37 7.38
N PHE A 213 -0.80 23.83 6.17
CA PHE A 213 -0.72 24.60 4.94
C PHE A 213 -2.02 25.36 4.66
N ARG A 214 -3.18 24.75 4.93
CA ARG A 214 -4.47 25.43 4.76
C ARG A 214 -4.65 26.57 5.78
N SER A 215 -4.30 26.37 7.05
CA SER A 215 -4.41 27.38 8.11
C SER A 215 -3.60 28.66 7.83
N LYS A 216 -2.52 28.54 7.04
CA LYS A 216 -1.66 29.64 6.60
C LYS A 216 -1.93 30.10 5.17
N ASN A 217 -3.03 29.65 4.58
CA ASN A 217 -3.43 29.98 3.21
C ASN A 217 -2.32 29.74 2.17
N MET A 218 -1.55 28.67 2.34
CA MET A 218 -0.49 28.31 1.41
C MET A 218 -1.08 27.71 0.13
N LYS A 219 -0.37 27.90 -0.99
CA LYS A 219 -0.78 27.31 -2.28
C LYS A 219 -0.66 25.79 -2.30
N THR A 220 0.32 25.24 -1.57
CA THR A 220 0.65 23.82 -1.61
C THR A 220 -0.48 22.98 -1.00
N ARG A 221 -0.96 22.01 -1.77
CA ARG A 221 -1.97 21.03 -1.36
C ARG A 221 -1.32 19.69 -0.99
N VAL A 222 -1.98 18.87 -0.19
CA VAL A 222 -1.46 17.57 0.25
C VAL A 222 -2.50 16.48 0.02
N ILE A 223 -2.08 15.40 -0.64
CA ILE A 223 -2.88 14.19 -0.87
C ILE A 223 -2.14 12.98 -0.34
N GLY A 224 -2.87 12.07 0.32
CA GLY A 224 -2.37 10.79 0.79
C GLY A 224 -2.55 9.66 -0.24
N CYS A 225 -1.79 8.57 -0.13
CA CYS A 225 -2.08 7.29 -0.79
C CYS A 225 -2.06 6.13 0.23
N PRO A 226 -2.97 5.15 0.13
CA PRO A 226 -3.18 4.11 1.13
C PRO A 226 -2.21 2.94 0.99
N LYS A 227 -1.02 3.06 1.58
CA LYS A 227 0.02 2.03 1.55
C LYS A 227 0.09 1.26 2.87
N THR A 228 -0.18 -0.04 2.87
CA THR A 228 0.23 -0.96 3.94
C THR A 228 0.05 -2.39 3.48
N ILE A 229 1.02 -3.26 3.82
CA ILE A 229 0.82 -4.69 3.60
C ILE A 229 -0.08 -5.28 4.70
N ASP A 230 -0.24 -4.58 5.82
CA ASP A 230 -0.96 -5.08 7.00
C ASP A 230 -2.49 -5.08 6.79
N GLY A 231 -2.99 -4.46 5.72
CA GLY A 231 -4.42 -4.38 5.42
C GLY A 231 -5.22 -3.51 6.40
N ASP A 232 -4.57 -2.71 7.23
CA ASP A 232 -5.20 -2.00 8.36
C ASP A 232 -5.58 -0.54 8.07
N LEU A 233 -5.43 -0.09 6.83
CA LEU A 233 -5.86 1.24 6.35
C LEU A 233 -6.99 1.07 5.33
N LYS A 234 -8.23 0.99 5.83
CA LYS A 234 -9.43 0.69 5.04
C LYS A 234 -10.59 1.60 5.41
N CYS A 235 -11.43 1.88 4.42
CA CYS A 235 -12.78 2.44 4.60
C CYS A 235 -13.63 2.04 3.38
N LYS A 236 -14.88 2.50 3.32
CA LYS A 236 -15.78 2.17 2.20
C LYS A 236 -15.18 2.53 0.83
N GLU A 237 -14.54 3.69 0.73
CA GLU A 237 -13.93 4.20 -0.50
C GLU A 237 -12.50 3.67 -0.72
N VAL A 238 -11.86 3.12 0.31
CA VAL A 238 -10.54 2.48 0.25
C VAL A 238 -10.71 1.01 0.70
N PRO A 239 -11.23 0.13 -0.19
CA PRO A 239 -11.59 -1.24 0.18
C PRO A 239 -10.38 -2.10 0.54
N THR A 240 -9.18 -1.71 0.13
CA THR A 240 -7.92 -2.34 0.54
C THR A 240 -6.79 -1.32 0.43
N SER A 241 -5.68 -1.59 1.12
CA SER A 241 -4.45 -0.83 0.97
C SER A 241 -3.49 -1.55 0.02
N PHE A 242 -2.73 -0.81 -0.77
CA PHE A 242 -1.89 -1.44 -1.77
C PHE A 242 -0.70 -2.18 -1.15
N GLY A 243 -0.30 -3.26 -1.83
CA GLY A 243 0.75 -4.20 -1.44
C GLY A 243 0.27 -5.35 -0.56
N PHE A 244 -0.96 -5.28 -0.02
CA PHE A 244 -1.58 -6.38 0.72
C PHE A 244 -1.73 -7.63 -0.15
N ASP A 245 -2.26 -7.48 -1.37
CA ASP A 245 -2.50 -8.59 -2.30
C ASP A 245 -1.19 -9.31 -2.66
N THR A 246 -0.18 -8.56 -3.08
CA THR A 246 1.14 -9.12 -3.43
C THR A 246 1.80 -9.80 -2.24
N ALA A 247 1.83 -9.15 -1.06
CA ALA A 247 2.48 -9.71 0.12
C ALA A 247 1.81 -11.01 0.57
N CYS A 248 0.48 -11.04 0.62
CA CYS A 248 -0.27 -12.23 1.03
C CYS A 248 -0.06 -13.41 0.06
N LYS A 249 0.00 -13.18 -1.25
CA LYS A 249 0.29 -14.25 -2.22
C LYS A 249 1.70 -14.84 -2.03
N ILE A 250 2.71 -14.00 -1.78
CA ILE A 250 4.08 -14.48 -1.48
C ILE A 250 4.08 -15.31 -0.20
N TYR A 251 3.44 -14.82 0.88
CA TYR A 251 3.38 -15.56 2.14
C TYR A 251 2.58 -16.86 2.01
N ALA A 252 1.48 -16.85 1.27
CA ALA A 252 0.65 -18.03 1.03
C ALA A 252 1.38 -19.10 0.20
N GLU A 253 2.18 -18.70 -0.80
CA GLU A 253 3.08 -19.61 -1.51
C GLU A 253 4.06 -20.29 -0.54
N MET A 254 4.74 -19.50 0.29
CA MET A 254 5.72 -20.02 1.26
C MET A 254 5.07 -20.94 2.30
N ILE A 255 3.91 -20.56 2.83
CA ILE A 255 3.13 -21.37 3.78
C ILE A 255 2.69 -22.68 3.11
N GLY A 256 2.10 -22.61 1.91
CA GLY A 256 1.66 -23.77 1.16
C GLY A 256 2.80 -24.75 0.91
N ASN A 257 3.97 -24.26 0.51
CA ASN A 257 5.18 -25.07 0.31
C ASN A 257 5.62 -25.77 1.60
N VAL A 258 5.64 -25.05 2.74
CA VAL A 258 5.95 -25.63 4.05
C VAL A 258 4.93 -26.70 4.46
N MET A 259 3.65 -26.49 4.16
CA MET A 259 2.59 -27.46 4.48
C MET A 259 2.70 -28.73 3.62
N ILE A 260 3.09 -28.61 2.35
CA ILE A 260 3.37 -29.77 1.49
C ILE A 260 4.61 -30.53 1.98
N ASP A 261 5.68 -29.83 2.43
CA ASP A 261 6.85 -30.49 3.04
C ASP A 261 6.49 -31.24 4.33
N ALA A 262 5.69 -30.61 5.20
CA ALA A 262 5.19 -31.23 6.43
C ALA A 262 4.40 -32.51 6.12
N ARG A 263 3.51 -32.46 5.12
CA ARG A 263 2.73 -33.63 4.66
C ARG A 263 3.62 -34.72 4.05
N SER A 264 4.68 -34.34 3.35
CA SER A 264 5.61 -35.27 2.70
C SER A 264 6.47 -36.02 3.71
N THR A 265 6.83 -35.39 4.82
CA THR A 265 7.71 -35.99 5.85
C THR A 265 6.98 -36.57 7.05
N GLY A 266 5.78 -36.09 7.37
CA GLY A 266 4.94 -36.58 8.46
C GLY A 266 5.53 -36.42 9.87
N LYS A 267 6.50 -35.51 10.06
CA LYS A 267 7.31 -35.45 11.31
C LYS A 267 7.49 -34.07 11.93
N TYR A 268 7.08 -32.99 11.28
CA TYR A 268 7.30 -31.61 11.73
C TYR A 268 5.99 -30.88 11.99
N TYR A 269 6.01 -30.02 13.01
CA TYR A 269 4.97 -29.05 13.28
C TYR A 269 5.56 -27.66 13.04
N HIS A 270 5.06 -26.98 12.00
CA HIS A 270 5.56 -25.66 11.62
C HIS A 270 4.71 -24.55 12.25
N PHE A 271 5.37 -23.60 12.88
CA PHE A 271 4.78 -22.40 13.46
C PHE A 271 5.23 -21.22 12.62
N VAL A 272 4.31 -20.66 11.83
CA VAL A 272 4.60 -19.54 10.93
C VAL A 272 4.04 -18.27 11.55
N ARG A 273 4.93 -17.36 11.96
CA ARG A 273 4.54 -15.99 12.29
C ARG A 273 4.58 -15.14 11.02
N LEU A 274 3.55 -14.33 10.82
CA LEU A 274 3.48 -13.36 9.72
C LEU A 274 3.69 -11.94 10.26
N MET A 275 4.13 -11.05 9.37
CA MET A 275 3.98 -9.61 9.61
C MET A 275 2.50 -9.23 9.64
N GLY A 276 2.20 -8.09 10.27
CA GLY A 276 0.85 -7.70 10.65
C GLY A 276 0.91 -7.16 12.07
N ARG A 277 1.15 -5.84 12.20
CA ARG A 277 1.52 -5.24 13.49
C ARG A 277 0.37 -5.27 14.49
N ALA A 278 -0.82 -4.91 14.04
CA ALA A 278 -1.99 -4.67 14.89
C ALA A 278 -3.14 -5.61 14.54
N ALA A 279 -3.46 -5.74 13.24
CA ALA A 279 -4.56 -6.53 12.74
C ALA A 279 -4.08 -7.86 12.12
N SER A 280 -4.97 -8.85 12.07
CA SER A 280 -4.67 -10.19 11.54
C SER A 280 -5.08 -10.39 10.09
N HIS A 281 -5.26 -9.32 9.29
CA HIS A 281 -5.71 -9.42 7.90
C HIS A 281 -4.81 -10.32 7.05
N ILE A 282 -3.48 -10.16 7.15
CA ILE A 282 -2.52 -11.01 6.44
C ILE A 282 -2.69 -12.48 6.86
N THR A 283 -2.78 -12.73 8.16
CA THR A 283 -2.96 -14.07 8.72
C THR A 283 -4.24 -14.73 8.24
N LEU A 284 -5.35 -13.99 8.25
CA LEU A 284 -6.65 -14.47 7.79
C LEU A 284 -6.62 -14.77 6.28
N GLU A 285 -6.06 -13.88 5.47
CA GLU A 285 -5.93 -14.09 4.03
C GLU A 285 -5.07 -15.32 3.71
N CYS A 286 -3.90 -15.45 4.31
CA CYS A 286 -3.05 -16.62 4.10
C CYS A 286 -3.74 -17.92 4.56
N ALA A 287 -4.51 -17.89 5.65
CA ALA A 287 -5.28 -19.04 6.10
C ALA A 287 -6.35 -19.46 5.09
N LEU A 288 -7.11 -18.51 4.54
CA LEU A 288 -8.08 -18.75 3.48
C LEU A 288 -7.44 -19.32 2.22
N GLN A 289 -6.21 -18.91 1.88
CA GLN A 289 -5.52 -19.42 0.69
C GLN A 289 -4.84 -20.78 0.87
N THR A 290 -4.49 -21.18 2.09
CA THR A 290 -3.61 -22.36 2.33
C THR A 290 -4.21 -23.46 3.21
N HIS A 291 -5.25 -23.14 3.99
CA HIS A 291 -5.96 -24.06 4.89
C HIS A 291 -5.06 -24.72 5.97
N PRO A 292 -4.32 -23.93 6.77
CA PRO A 292 -3.49 -24.47 7.84
C PRO A 292 -4.34 -25.12 8.93
N ASN A 293 -3.77 -26.07 9.67
CA ASN A 293 -4.51 -26.77 10.73
C ASN A 293 -4.91 -25.83 11.88
N ILE A 294 -4.03 -24.89 12.22
CA ILE A 294 -4.28 -23.92 13.29
C ILE A 294 -3.94 -22.54 12.76
N THR A 295 -4.88 -21.62 12.91
CA THR A 295 -4.69 -20.19 12.67
C THR A 295 -5.15 -19.44 13.91
N ILE A 296 -4.34 -18.49 14.36
CA ILE A 296 -4.66 -17.64 15.51
C ILE A 296 -4.95 -16.24 14.98
N ILE A 297 -6.19 -15.79 15.14
CA ILE A 297 -6.61 -14.43 14.82
C ILE A 297 -6.45 -13.58 16.09
N GLY A 298 -5.56 -12.59 16.03
CA GLY A 298 -5.24 -11.70 17.16
C GLY A 298 -6.43 -10.94 17.74
N GLU A 299 -7.49 -10.76 16.96
CA GLU A 299 -8.76 -10.17 17.38
C GLU A 299 -9.60 -11.15 18.22
N GLU A 300 -9.40 -12.47 18.09
CA GLU A 300 -10.02 -13.49 18.94
C GLU A 300 -9.22 -13.76 20.24
N VAL A 301 -7.93 -13.40 20.30
CA VAL A 301 -7.04 -13.75 21.42
C VAL A 301 -6.42 -12.54 22.11
N ALA A 302 -6.22 -12.62 23.43
CA ALA A 302 -5.40 -11.63 24.13
C ALA A 302 -3.95 -11.67 23.60
N LYS A 303 -3.39 -10.50 23.25
CA LYS A 303 -2.07 -10.32 22.65
C LYS A 303 -0.97 -11.08 23.42
N ILE A 304 -0.51 -12.21 22.89
CA ILE A 304 0.62 -12.99 23.42
C ILE A 304 1.72 -13.03 22.36
N GLU A 305 2.98 -12.87 22.76
CA GLU A 305 4.15 -13.11 21.91
C GLU A 305 4.30 -14.61 21.67
N THR A 306 3.95 -15.07 20.47
CA THR A 306 3.22 -16.33 20.36
C THR A 306 4.07 -17.51 19.88
N GLU A 307 4.87 -17.44 18.83
CA GLU A 307 5.31 -18.67 18.15
C GLU A 307 6.32 -19.51 18.97
N LYS A 308 7.37 -18.89 19.51
CA LYS A 308 8.38 -19.61 20.32
C LYS A 308 7.84 -19.98 21.70
N MET A 309 7.05 -19.09 22.29
CA MET A 309 6.37 -19.35 23.56
C MET A 309 5.40 -20.51 23.42
N LEU A 310 4.59 -20.54 22.35
CA LEU A 310 3.65 -21.63 22.07
C LEU A 310 4.38 -22.95 21.84
N ILE A 311 5.48 -22.96 21.08
CA ILE A 311 6.31 -24.17 20.91
C ILE A 311 6.74 -24.68 22.28
N GLN A 312 7.31 -23.82 23.13
CA GLN A 312 7.80 -24.22 24.45
C GLN A 312 6.67 -24.70 25.39
N MET A 313 5.50 -24.05 25.33
CA MET A 313 4.33 -24.46 26.11
C MET A 313 3.79 -25.82 25.65
N VAL A 314 3.75 -26.05 24.33
CA VAL A 314 3.33 -27.34 23.76
C VAL A 314 4.34 -28.44 24.08
N GLU A 315 5.64 -28.18 23.99
CA GLU A 315 6.69 -29.12 24.39
C GLU A 315 6.53 -29.53 25.86
N THR A 316 6.34 -28.55 26.75
CA THR A 316 6.16 -28.78 28.19
C THR A 316 4.92 -29.64 28.47
N GLU A 317 3.79 -29.34 27.82
CA GLU A 317 2.54 -30.08 28.00
C GLU A 317 2.61 -31.50 27.39
N LEU A 318 3.22 -31.67 26.20
CA LEU A 318 3.35 -32.98 25.57
C LEU A 318 4.32 -33.89 26.32
N GLU A 319 5.39 -33.35 26.92
CA GLU A 319 6.28 -34.14 27.77
C GLU A 319 5.56 -34.64 29.04
N LYS A 320 4.73 -33.79 29.66
CA LYS A 320 3.85 -34.19 30.77
C LYS A 320 2.90 -35.31 30.35
N ARG A 321 2.27 -35.22 29.18
CA ARG A 321 1.37 -36.28 28.65
C ARG A 321 2.11 -37.57 28.32
N LYS A 322 3.36 -37.47 27.86
CA LYS A 322 4.23 -38.62 27.62
C LYS A 322 4.55 -39.36 28.91
N GLN A 323 4.87 -38.64 29.98
CA GLN A 323 5.07 -39.20 31.32
C GLN A 323 3.79 -39.89 31.86
N GLN A 324 2.62 -39.38 31.49
CA GLN A 324 1.31 -39.96 31.84
C GLN A 324 0.86 -41.10 30.91
N GLY A 325 1.62 -41.40 29.84
CA GLY A 325 1.27 -42.42 28.85
C GLY A 325 0.12 -42.06 27.90
N THR A 326 -0.37 -40.82 27.93
CA THR A 326 -1.48 -40.34 27.09
C THR A 326 -1.02 -39.77 25.74
N TYR A 327 0.29 -39.59 25.54
CA TYR A 327 0.90 -39.23 24.26
C TYR A 327 2.05 -40.17 23.91
N LYS A 328 2.01 -40.75 22.71
CA LYS A 328 3.02 -41.70 22.19
C LYS A 328 3.80 -41.16 20.97
N GLY A 329 3.47 -39.95 20.52
CA GLY A 329 4.09 -39.33 19.34
C GLY A 329 5.43 -38.65 19.66
N GLY A 330 6.05 -38.09 18.62
CA GLY A 330 7.16 -37.15 18.75
C GLY A 330 6.73 -35.76 18.29
N PHE A 331 7.13 -34.74 19.04
CA PHE A 331 6.93 -33.34 18.66
C PHE A 331 8.27 -32.73 18.25
N LYS A 332 8.29 -32.06 17.09
CA LYS A 332 9.45 -31.32 16.58
C LYS A 332 8.95 -30.01 16.00
N GLY A 333 8.94 -28.98 16.83
CA GLY A 333 8.55 -27.62 16.43
C GLY A 333 9.59 -27.00 15.49
N GLN A 334 9.12 -26.30 14.47
CA GLN A 334 9.94 -25.49 13.56
C GLN A 334 9.31 -24.11 13.44
N SER A 335 10.05 -23.05 13.78
CA SER A 335 9.54 -21.67 13.74
C SER A 335 9.98 -20.97 12.46
N HIS A 336 9.04 -20.28 11.82
CA HIS A 336 9.28 -19.40 10.68
C HIS A 336 8.75 -18.00 10.98
N PHE A 337 9.37 -16.96 10.41
CA PHE A 337 8.84 -15.60 10.45
C PHE A 337 8.90 -15.00 9.05
N PHE A 338 7.76 -14.96 8.36
CA PHE A 338 7.67 -14.37 7.03
C PHE A 338 7.21 -12.91 7.11
N GLY A 339 7.90 -12.06 6.37
CA GLY A 339 7.73 -10.64 6.48
C GLY A 339 8.49 -9.82 5.45
N TYR A 340 9.79 -9.60 5.67
CA TYR A 340 10.60 -8.71 4.84
C TYR A 340 10.63 -9.12 3.36
N GLU A 341 10.62 -10.42 3.10
CA GLU A 341 10.59 -11.03 1.77
C GLU A 341 9.33 -10.68 0.96
N GLY A 342 8.18 -10.45 1.61
CA GLY A 342 6.93 -10.09 0.93
C GLY A 342 6.76 -8.59 0.65
N ARG A 343 7.56 -7.73 1.28
CA ARG A 343 7.40 -6.26 1.20
C ARG A 343 7.96 -5.63 -0.08
N CYS A 344 8.83 -6.35 -0.77
CA CYS A 344 9.58 -5.85 -1.92
C CYS A 344 9.46 -6.75 -3.16
N GLY A 345 8.57 -7.74 -3.12
CA GLY A 345 8.28 -8.59 -4.29
C GLY A 345 7.74 -7.77 -5.47
N LEU A 346 7.82 -8.34 -6.68
CA LEU A 346 7.21 -7.74 -7.86
C LEU A 346 5.69 -7.64 -7.65
N PRO A 347 5.08 -6.46 -7.85
CA PRO A 347 3.65 -6.28 -7.66
C PRO A 347 2.85 -7.14 -8.65
N THR A 348 1.79 -7.76 -8.13
CA THR A 348 0.77 -8.48 -8.92
C THR A 348 0.14 -7.54 -9.95
N ASN A 349 -0.55 -8.09 -10.97
CA ASN A 349 -1.27 -7.23 -11.92
C ASN A 349 -2.29 -6.32 -11.23
N PHE A 350 -2.93 -6.82 -10.17
CA PHE A 350 -3.82 -6.05 -9.30
C PHE A 350 -3.09 -4.88 -8.63
N ASP A 351 -2.05 -5.12 -7.83
CA ASP A 351 -1.35 -4.04 -7.12
C ASP A 351 -0.68 -3.07 -8.09
N SER A 352 -0.14 -3.54 -9.23
CA SER A 352 0.43 -2.68 -10.27
C SER A 352 -0.59 -1.70 -10.83
N SER A 353 -1.78 -2.19 -11.22
CA SER A 353 -2.84 -1.37 -11.80
C SER A 353 -3.51 -0.47 -10.75
N TYR A 354 -3.76 -1.00 -9.56
CA TYR A 354 -4.34 -0.27 -8.43
C TYR A 354 -3.44 0.89 -7.99
N CYS A 355 -2.13 0.64 -7.81
CA CYS A 355 -1.17 1.67 -7.47
C CYS A 355 -1.06 2.74 -8.55
N TYR A 356 -1.03 2.34 -9.82
CA TYR A 356 -0.95 3.26 -10.94
C TYR A 356 -2.18 4.19 -10.99
N ALA A 357 -3.39 3.63 -10.84
CA ALA A 357 -4.63 4.38 -10.75
C ALA A 357 -4.68 5.33 -9.54
N LEU A 358 -4.21 4.87 -8.35
CA LEU A 358 -4.10 5.72 -7.16
C LEU A 358 -3.19 6.93 -7.38
N GLY A 359 -2.05 6.74 -8.05
CA GLY A 359 -1.11 7.80 -8.39
C GLY A 359 -1.70 8.81 -9.37
N TYR A 360 -2.31 8.31 -10.45
CA TYR A 360 -2.97 9.12 -11.47
C TYR A 360 -4.13 9.93 -10.85
N GLY A 361 -4.94 9.31 -10.00
CA GLY A 361 -6.01 9.97 -9.24
C GLY A 361 -5.50 11.01 -8.25
N ALA A 362 -4.38 10.78 -7.57
CA ALA A 362 -3.80 11.75 -6.64
C ALA A 362 -3.34 13.03 -7.35
N ALA A 363 -2.71 12.88 -8.52
CA ALA A 363 -2.30 14.01 -9.34
C ALA A 363 -3.52 14.78 -9.89
N ALA A 364 -4.58 14.08 -10.28
CA ALA A 364 -5.84 14.70 -10.67
C ALA A 364 -6.48 15.52 -9.54
N LEU A 365 -6.58 14.97 -8.33
CA LEU A 365 -7.12 15.69 -7.18
C LEU A 365 -6.32 16.98 -6.90
N LEU A 366 -4.99 16.93 -7.01
CA LEU A 366 -4.12 18.10 -6.86
C LEU A 366 -4.33 19.15 -7.95
N GLN A 367 -4.45 18.75 -9.23
CA GLN A 367 -4.71 19.67 -10.34
C GLN A 367 -6.01 20.45 -10.15
N PHE A 368 -7.03 19.80 -9.60
CA PHE A 368 -8.33 20.41 -9.27
C PHE A 368 -8.35 21.10 -7.89
N GLY A 369 -7.19 21.27 -7.25
CA GLY A 369 -7.03 22.07 -6.03
C GLY A 369 -7.50 21.40 -4.73
N LYS A 370 -7.78 20.10 -4.75
CA LYS A 370 -8.18 19.33 -3.55
C LYS A 370 -6.98 19.12 -2.62
N THR A 371 -7.25 19.04 -1.31
CA THR A 371 -6.22 18.81 -0.28
C THR A 371 -6.83 18.16 0.96
N GLY A 372 -6.01 17.48 1.76
CA GLY A 372 -6.46 16.76 2.95
C GLY A 372 -7.28 15.52 2.63
N LEU A 373 -7.12 14.97 1.41
CA LEU A 373 -7.77 13.74 0.98
C LEU A 373 -6.73 12.61 0.84
N ILE A 374 -7.15 11.38 0.99
CA ILE A 374 -6.41 10.18 0.57
C ILE A 374 -6.98 9.71 -0.76
N SER A 375 -6.13 9.52 -1.77
CA SER A 375 -6.53 8.98 -3.07
C SER A 375 -7.18 7.62 -2.88
N SER A 376 -8.32 7.42 -3.54
CA SER A 376 -9.17 6.25 -3.35
C SER A 376 -9.57 5.67 -4.70
N VAL A 377 -9.45 4.35 -4.85
CA VAL A 377 -9.99 3.59 -5.98
C VAL A 377 -10.83 2.45 -5.41
N ALA A 378 -12.06 2.32 -5.90
CA ALA A 378 -13.06 1.35 -5.44
C ALA A 378 -13.65 0.57 -6.62
N ASN A 379 -14.62 -0.30 -6.34
CA ASN A 379 -15.14 -1.30 -7.28
C ASN A 379 -14.06 -2.31 -7.75
N LEU A 380 -13.18 -2.71 -6.83
CA LEU A 380 -11.93 -3.42 -7.13
C LEU A 380 -12.10 -4.89 -7.57
N CYS A 381 -13.31 -5.46 -7.45
CA CYS A 381 -13.65 -6.78 -7.99
C CYS A 381 -14.09 -6.74 -9.46
N ALA A 382 -14.44 -5.55 -9.98
CA ALA A 382 -14.80 -5.38 -11.38
C ALA A 382 -13.54 -5.26 -12.26
N PRO A 383 -13.67 -5.38 -13.60
CA PRO A 383 -12.60 -5.02 -14.53
C PRO A 383 -12.07 -3.60 -14.26
N VAL A 384 -10.79 -3.38 -14.53
CA VAL A 384 -10.10 -2.12 -14.20
C VAL A 384 -10.80 -0.90 -14.82
N GLU A 385 -11.37 -1.07 -16.01
CA GLU A 385 -12.13 -0.04 -16.73
C GLU A 385 -13.33 0.50 -15.93
N GLU A 386 -13.92 -0.33 -15.05
CA GLU A 386 -15.11 -0.04 -14.26
C GLU A 386 -14.78 0.45 -12.83
N TRP A 387 -13.50 0.52 -12.47
CA TRP A 387 -13.07 1.04 -11.19
C TRP A 387 -13.46 2.52 -11.05
N THR A 388 -13.88 2.91 -9.85
CA THR A 388 -14.21 4.31 -9.53
C THR A 388 -13.03 4.97 -8.86
N VAL A 389 -12.76 6.24 -9.17
CA VAL A 389 -11.61 6.99 -8.63
C VAL A 389 -12.09 8.24 -7.89
N GLY A 390 -11.44 8.58 -6.79
CA GLY A 390 -11.81 9.71 -5.94
C GLY A 390 -10.74 10.07 -4.92
N GLY A 391 -11.14 10.87 -3.92
CA GLY A 391 -10.35 11.15 -2.74
C GLY A 391 -11.23 11.16 -1.48
N THR A 392 -10.84 10.41 -0.46
CA THR A 392 -11.57 10.33 0.81
C THR A 392 -11.00 11.34 1.80
N ALA A 393 -11.86 12.05 2.56
CA ALA A 393 -11.39 13.00 3.57
C ALA A 393 -10.49 12.30 4.62
N LEU A 394 -9.24 12.76 4.80
CA LEU A 394 -8.33 12.13 5.76
C LEU A 394 -8.88 12.21 7.19
N THR A 395 -9.55 13.32 7.53
CA THR A 395 -10.21 13.51 8.83
C THR A 395 -11.32 12.50 9.08
N SER A 396 -11.95 11.93 8.05
CA SER A 396 -12.99 10.91 8.22
C SER A 396 -12.45 9.54 8.64
N LEU A 397 -11.13 9.34 8.52
CA LEU A 397 -10.43 8.15 8.97
C LEU A 397 -9.82 8.33 10.37
N MET A 398 -9.92 9.52 10.95
CA MET A 398 -9.21 9.87 12.17
C MET A 398 -9.98 9.54 13.45
N ASP A 399 -9.20 9.32 14.48
CA ASP A 399 -9.60 9.19 15.87
C ASP A 399 -8.51 9.82 16.76
N VAL A 400 -8.74 9.93 18.07
CA VAL A 400 -7.74 10.40 19.03
C VAL A 400 -7.27 9.27 19.92
N GLU A 401 -5.95 9.14 20.06
CA GLU A 401 -5.34 8.24 21.03
C GLU A 401 -4.67 9.05 22.14
N ARG A 402 -4.81 8.58 23.39
CA ARG A 402 -4.11 9.18 24.52
C ARG A 402 -2.70 8.61 24.63
N ARG A 403 -1.68 9.42 24.34
CA ARG A 403 -0.25 9.05 24.45
C ARG A 403 0.46 10.01 25.39
N HIS A 404 1.07 9.48 26.45
CA HIS A 404 1.74 10.26 27.50
C HIS A 404 0.87 11.42 28.05
N GLY A 405 -0.43 11.13 28.28
CA GLY A 405 -1.38 12.09 28.84
C GLY A 405 -1.95 13.12 27.84
N LYS A 406 -1.43 13.20 26.60
CA LYS A 406 -1.92 14.09 25.54
C LYS A 406 -2.77 13.32 24.52
N PHE A 407 -3.83 13.95 24.02
CA PHE A 407 -4.55 13.46 22.85
C PHE A 407 -3.71 13.71 21.60
N LYS A 408 -3.47 12.65 20.84
CA LYS A 408 -2.81 12.73 19.53
C LYS A 408 -3.79 12.22 18.47
N PRO A 409 -3.98 12.96 17.37
CA PRO A 409 -4.75 12.46 16.26
C PRO A 409 -4.01 11.30 15.62
N VAL A 410 -4.75 10.26 15.26
CA VAL A 410 -4.27 9.08 14.54
C VAL A 410 -5.31 8.66 13.53
N ILE A 411 -4.90 8.00 12.46
CA ILE A 411 -5.85 7.24 11.65
C ILE A 411 -6.20 5.95 12.39
N LYS A 412 -7.50 5.68 12.54
CA LYS A 412 -8.00 4.47 13.18
C LYS A 412 -7.63 3.26 12.34
N LYS A 413 -6.98 2.28 12.96
CA LYS A 413 -6.64 1.02 12.29
C LYS A 413 -7.90 0.17 12.10
N ALA A 414 -8.09 -0.35 10.89
CA ALA A 414 -9.11 -1.34 10.60
C ALA A 414 -8.62 -2.72 11.07
N MET A 415 -9.33 -3.31 12.02
CA MET A 415 -9.06 -4.66 12.54
C MET A 415 -9.88 -5.69 11.76
N VAL A 416 -9.58 -6.99 11.90
CA VAL A 416 -10.46 -8.04 11.38
C VAL A 416 -11.83 -7.96 12.07
N GLU A 417 -12.89 -7.91 11.28
CA GLU A 417 -14.28 -7.97 11.76
C GLU A 417 -14.68 -9.44 12.01
N LEU A 418 -14.93 -9.81 13.26
CA LEU A 418 -15.26 -11.20 13.64
C LEU A 418 -16.68 -11.63 13.22
N ASP A 419 -17.50 -10.69 12.79
CA ASP A 419 -18.79 -10.87 12.13
C ASP A 419 -18.71 -10.60 10.62
N GLY A 420 -17.53 -10.24 10.10
CA GLY A 420 -17.30 -9.99 8.68
C GLY A 420 -17.18 -11.27 7.86
N ALA A 421 -17.56 -11.20 6.58
CA ALA A 421 -17.60 -12.34 5.67
C ALA A 421 -16.27 -13.13 5.56
N PRO A 422 -15.07 -12.50 5.48
CA PRO A 422 -13.80 -13.22 5.47
C PRO A 422 -13.59 -14.11 6.70
N PHE A 423 -13.87 -13.56 7.89
CA PHE A 423 -13.70 -14.29 9.13
C PHE A 423 -14.76 -15.39 9.28
N LEU A 424 -16.03 -15.11 8.97
CA LEU A 424 -17.09 -16.12 9.02
C LEU A 424 -16.80 -17.30 8.09
N LYS A 425 -16.26 -17.03 6.89
CA LYS A 425 -15.81 -18.09 5.97
C LYS A 425 -14.71 -18.94 6.58
N PHE A 426 -13.67 -18.31 7.14
CA PHE A 426 -12.59 -19.01 7.85
C PHE A 426 -13.14 -19.84 9.03
N ALA A 427 -13.96 -19.25 9.90
CA ALA A 427 -14.54 -19.88 11.07
C ALA A 427 -15.40 -21.10 10.71
N SER A 428 -16.10 -21.07 9.57
CA SER A 428 -16.91 -22.20 9.09
C SER A 428 -16.08 -23.42 8.67
N LEU A 429 -14.78 -23.25 8.37
CA LEU A 429 -13.92 -24.29 7.81
C LEU A 429 -12.81 -24.73 8.77
N ARG A 430 -12.42 -23.89 9.74
CA ARG A 430 -11.24 -24.10 10.59
C ARG A 430 -11.25 -25.42 11.38
N ASP A 431 -12.42 -25.88 11.84
CA ASP A 431 -12.53 -27.14 12.58
C ASP A 431 -12.24 -28.37 11.69
N GLU A 432 -12.65 -28.32 10.41
CA GLU A 432 -12.26 -29.36 9.45
C GLU A 432 -10.77 -29.30 9.16
N TRP A 433 -10.21 -28.11 8.92
CA TRP A 433 -8.80 -27.93 8.60
C TRP A 433 -7.88 -28.36 9.75
N ALA A 434 -8.32 -28.19 10.99
CA ALA A 434 -7.61 -28.65 12.18
C ALA A 434 -7.40 -30.17 12.21
N LEU A 435 -8.38 -30.94 11.73
CA LEU A 435 -8.37 -32.40 11.80
C LEU A 435 -7.97 -33.08 10.49
N LYS A 436 -8.17 -32.41 9.34
CA LYS A 436 -7.91 -32.98 8.01
C LYS A 436 -6.89 -32.16 7.25
N ASN A 437 -5.97 -32.85 6.58
CA ASN A 437 -4.94 -32.24 5.73
C ASN A 437 -5.54 -31.75 4.39
N ARG A 438 -6.30 -30.64 4.42
CA ARG A 438 -6.94 -29.97 3.26
C ARG A 438 -6.09 -28.84 2.66
N TYR A 439 -4.78 -28.97 2.77
CA TYR A 439 -3.80 -27.96 2.40
C TYR A 439 -3.92 -27.57 0.93
N ILE A 440 -3.81 -26.26 0.66
CA ILE A 440 -3.67 -25.70 -0.68
C ILE A 440 -2.27 -25.12 -0.82
N SER A 441 -1.64 -25.41 -1.96
CA SER A 441 -0.38 -24.79 -2.38
C SER A 441 -0.66 -23.90 -3.58
N PRO A 442 -0.86 -22.58 -3.38
CA PRO A 442 -1.35 -21.69 -4.44
C PRO A 442 -0.34 -21.48 -5.57
N GLY A 443 0.94 -21.77 -5.32
CA GLY A 443 2.03 -21.56 -6.28
C GLY A 443 2.47 -20.09 -6.34
N PRO A 444 3.48 -19.79 -7.17
CA PRO A 444 4.01 -18.44 -7.31
C PRO A 444 3.05 -17.51 -8.04
N ILE A 445 3.20 -16.21 -7.79
CA ILE A 445 2.49 -15.16 -8.53
C ILE A 445 2.70 -15.35 -10.04
N GLN A 446 1.60 -15.43 -10.77
CA GLN A 446 1.60 -15.41 -12.24
C GLN A 446 1.38 -13.98 -12.74
N PHE A 447 2.11 -13.58 -13.77
CA PHE A 447 1.93 -12.28 -14.44
C PHE A 447 1.19 -12.38 -15.78
N THR A 448 1.05 -13.60 -16.28
CA THR A 448 0.35 -13.93 -17.53
C THR A 448 -0.44 -15.24 -17.35
N GLY A 449 -1.47 -15.43 -18.16
CA GLY A 449 -2.26 -16.66 -18.17
C GLY A 449 -3.30 -16.75 -17.04
N PRO A 450 -3.94 -17.91 -16.88
CA PRO A 450 -5.00 -18.09 -15.89
C PRO A 450 -4.52 -17.78 -14.46
N GLY A 451 -5.27 -16.94 -13.76
CA GLY A 451 -4.99 -16.56 -12.37
C GLY A 451 -4.04 -15.37 -12.19
N SER A 452 -3.48 -14.79 -13.26
CA SER A 452 -2.60 -13.60 -13.14
C SER A 452 -3.31 -12.37 -12.58
N ASP A 453 -4.62 -12.29 -12.80
CA ASP A 453 -5.47 -11.18 -12.36
C ASP A 453 -6.38 -11.58 -11.19
N ALA A 454 -6.13 -12.74 -10.56
CA ALA A 454 -6.83 -13.13 -9.34
C ALA A 454 -6.57 -12.09 -8.24
N ILE A 455 -7.59 -11.76 -7.45
CA ILE A 455 -7.50 -10.87 -6.29
C ILE A 455 -7.57 -11.68 -4.99
N SER A 456 -7.20 -11.06 -3.87
CA SER A 456 -7.25 -11.67 -2.54
C SER A 456 -8.65 -12.21 -2.18
N GLN A 457 -8.71 -13.32 -1.45
CA GLN A 457 -9.96 -13.92 -0.97
C GLN A 457 -10.73 -12.95 -0.06
N THR A 458 -10.02 -12.19 0.77
CA THR A 458 -10.58 -11.16 1.65
C THR A 458 -11.38 -10.14 0.85
N LEU A 459 -10.81 -9.58 -0.22
CA LEU A 459 -11.48 -8.59 -1.05
C LEU A 459 -12.71 -9.18 -1.77
N LEU A 460 -12.63 -10.43 -2.25
CA LEU A 460 -13.77 -11.12 -2.87
C LEU A 460 -14.94 -11.29 -1.90
N LEU A 461 -14.65 -11.68 -0.66
CA LEU A 461 -15.65 -11.93 0.37
C LEU A 461 -16.25 -10.63 0.92
N GLU A 462 -15.45 -9.57 1.08
CA GLU A 462 -15.94 -8.28 1.58
C GLU A 462 -16.81 -7.54 0.57
N LEU A 463 -16.54 -7.69 -0.73
CA LEU A 463 -17.29 -7.03 -1.80
C LEU A 463 -18.37 -7.91 -2.43
N ASP A 464 -18.71 -9.03 -1.77
CA ASP A 464 -19.80 -9.94 -2.16
C ASP A 464 -19.69 -10.49 -3.59
N ALA A 465 -18.45 -10.59 -4.10
CA ALA A 465 -18.19 -11.00 -5.48
C ALA A 465 -18.26 -12.53 -5.69
N GLN A 466 -18.30 -13.31 -4.60
CA GLN A 466 -18.41 -14.78 -4.59
C GLN A 466 -19.08 -15.34 -3.30
N ALA A 467 -20.16 -14.75 -2.81
CA ALA A 467 -20.97 -15.39 -1.76
C ALA A 467 -21.77 -16.59 -2.29
#